data_AF-A0A453JV82-F1
#
_entry.id   AF-A0A453JV82-F1
#
_cell.length_a   1.000
_cell.length_b   1.000
_cell.length_c   1.000
_cell.angle_alpha   90.00
_cell.angle_beta   90.00
_cell.angle_gamma   90.00
#
_symmetry.space_group_name_H-M   'P 1'
#
loop_
_entity.id
_entity.type
_entity.pdbx_description
1 polymer ?
#
loop_
_entity_poly.entity_id
_entity_poly.type
_entity_poly.pdbx_seq_one_letter_code
_entity_poly.pdbx_strand_id
1 'polypeptide(L)'
;KKLYCSRSPTDPDFGVASMAIFAGLLTFVSTLLALALRHLLRLLRSRAPDPAAAAGFFHPYTNDGGGGERVLWCAVRAVQDLCPDLPCAVFTGDADASPDGLAARALDRFGVRLLRPPQVVYLNKRKWIEASTYPRFTMIGQSLGSVYLAWEALNKFTPQFYFDTSGYAFTYPLAWLFGCKVLCYTHYPTISSDMAERVKQRKSMYNNNSLISGSIWLSRCKVLYYTIFSWLYGLVGSCAHLVMVNSSWTRSHIVNIWKVPERTKRVYPPCDTSALQVCLDSHQSQSIMCCDHVNTL
;
A
#
# COMPACT_ATOMS: atom_id res chain seq x y z
N LYS A 1 -3.84 -63.14 50.38
CA LYS A 1 -2.99 -62.03 49.89
C LYS A 1 -3.03 -61.99 48.36
N LYS A 2 -3.91 -61.18 47.76
CA LYS A 2 -3.89 -60.85 46.33
C LYS A 2 -3.23 -59.47 46.20
N LEU A 3 -2.08 -59.39 45.55
CA LEU A 3 -1.47 -58.10 45.19
C LEU A 3 -2.27 -57.49 44.03
N TYR A 4 -2.92 -56.37 44.29
CA TYR A 4 -3.42 -55.47 43.26
C TYR A 4 -2.25 -54.59 42.81
N CYS A 5 -1.71 -54.84 41.62
CA CYS A 5 -0.76 -53.96 40.97
C CYS A 5 -1.56 -52.86 40.25
N SER A 6 -1.61 -51.67 40.84
CA SER A 6 -2.18 -50.48 40.23
C SER A 6 -1.30 -50.03 39.04
N ARG A 7 -1.79 -50.15 37.82
CA ARG A 7 -1.22 -49.42 36.67
C ARG A 7 -1.56 -47.93 36.82
N SER A 8 -0.55 -47.07 36.82
CA SER A 8 -0.70 -45.62 36.69
C SER A 8 -1.10 -45.27 35.25
N PRO A 9 -2.17 -44.51 35.02
CA PRO A 9 -2.45 -43.94 33.70
C PRO A 9 -1.95 -42.49 33.66
N THR A 10 -0.90 -42.24 32.88
CA THR A 10 -0.70 -41.06 32.01
C THR A 10 0.77 -41.00 31.60
N ASP A 11 1.11 -41.61 30.46
CA ASP A 11 2.38 -41.34 29.78
C ASP A 11 2.26 -40.00 29.04
N PRO A 12 2.95 -38.92 29.47
CA PRO A 12 2.97 -37.65 28.76
C PRO A 12 3.61 -37.75 27.37
N ASP A 13 4.41 -38.77 27.11
CA ASP A 13 5.19 -38.94 25.87
C ASP A 13 4.32 -39.23 24.63
N PHE A 14 3.17 -39.90 24.80
CA PHE A 14 2.31 -40.26 23.67
C PHE A 14 1.59 -39.03 23.07
N GLY A 15 1.22 -38.08 23.93
CA GLY A 15 0.60 -36.81 23.51
C GLY A 15 1.59 -35.91 22.78
N VAL A 16 2.84 -35.85 23.24
CA VAL A 16 3.91 -35.03 22.63
C VAL A 16 4.29 -35.57 21.25
N ALA A 17 4.43 -36.91 21.10
CA ALA A 17 4.72 -37.54 19.82
C ALA A 17 3.61 -37.31 18.78
N SER A 18 2.34 -37.46 19.18
CA SER A 18 1.18 -37.21 18.31
C SER A 18 1.11 -35.74 17.84
N MET A 19 1.35 -34.79 18.76
CA MET A 19 1.39 -33.35 18.43
C MET A 19 2.55 -33.01 17.49
N ALA A 20 3.72 -33.64 17.67
CA ALA A 20 4.87 -33.46 16.78
C ALA A 20 4.62 -34.02 15.37
N ILE A 21 3.99 -35.20 15.26
CA ILE A 21 3.61 -35.79 13.97
C ILE A 21 2.58 -34.90 13.25
N PHE A 22 1.58 -34.40 13.97
CA PHE A 22 0.57 -33.50 13.39
C PHE A 22 1.19 -32.18 12.92
N ALA A 23 2.08 -31.58 13.72
CA ALA A 23 2.81 -30.37 13.32
C ALA A 23 3.72 -30.61 12.11
N GLY A 24 4.40 -31.76 12.06
CA GLY A 24 5.21 -32.19 10.91
C GLY A 24 4.38 -32.36 9.64
N LEU A 25 3.21 -32.98 9.74
CA LEU A 25 2.30 -33.14 8.61
C LEU A 25 1.74 -31.79 8.14
N LEU A 26 1.33 -30.92 9.07
CA LEU A 26 0.79 -29.60 8.74
C LEU A 26 1.83 -28.73 8.03
N THR A 27 3.07 -28.74 8.50
CA THR A 27 4.18 -28.01 7.86
C THR A 27 4.48 -28.57 6.49
N PHE A 28 4.56 -29.90 6.34
CA PHE A 28 4.77 -30.55 5.04
C PHE A 28 3.67 -30.20 4.03
N VAL A 29 2.39 -30.34 4.40
CA VAL A 29 1.25 -29.98 3.53
C VAL A 29 1.28 -28.50 3.17
N SER A 30 1.58 -27.62 4.12
CA SER A 30 1.69 -26.17 3.88
C SER A 30 2.82 -25.83 2.90
N THR A 31 3.97 -26.51 3.00
CA THR A 31 5.08 -26.33 2.06
C THR A 31 4.74 -26.83 0.67
N LEU A 32 4.09 -27.99 0.53
CA LEU A 32 3.63 -28.51 -0.76
C LEU A 32 2.62 -27.57 -1.42
N LEU A 33 1.63 -27.08 -0.66
CA LEU A 33 0.66 -26.11 -1.16
C LEU A 33 1.34 -24.81 -1.62
N ALA A 34 2.32 -24.31 -0.85
CA ALA A 34 3.08 -23.13 -1.23
C ALA A 34 3.92 -23.34 -2.51
N LEU A 35 4.51 -24.53 -2.68
CA LEU A 35 5.26 -24.88 -3.90
C LEU A 35 4.34 -25.02 -5.11
N ALA A 36 3.20 -25.71 -4.96
CA ALA A 36 2.19 -25.84 -5.99
C ALA A 36 1.64 -24.46 -6.42
N LEU A 37 1.35 -23.59 -5.45
CA LEU A 37 0.92 -22.22 -5.72
C LEU A 37 2.00 -21.43 -6.45
N ARG A 38 3.27 -21.48 -6.01
CA ARG A 38 4.38 -20.82 -6.71
C ARG A 38 4.54 -21.32 -8.14
N HIS A 39 4.40 -22.62 -8.36
CA HIS A 39 4.45 -23.22 -9.69
C HIS A 39 3.30 -22.71 -10.57
N LEU A 40 2.07 -22.74 -10.05
CA LEU A 40 0.90 -22.21 -10.75
C LEU A 40 1.06 -20.72 -11.09
N LEU A 41 1.52 -19.90 -10.14
CA LEU A 41 1.76 -18.48 -10.36
C LEU A 41 2.82 -18.22 -11.42
N ARG A 42 3.88 -19.04 -11.48
CA ARG A 42 4.89 -18.99 -12.55
C ARG A 42 4.31 -19.36 -13.91
N LEU A 43 3.45 -20.38 -13.98
CA LEU A 43 2.78 -20.76 -15.23
C LEU A 43 1.79 -19.68 -15.71
N LEU A 44 1.05 -19.06 -14.78
CA LEU A 44 0.17 -17.94 -15.10
C LEU A 44 1.00 -16.75 -15.60
N ARG A 45 2.14 -16.49 -14.95
CA ARG A 45 3.06 -15.42 -15.35
C ARG A 45 3.71 -15.68 -16.72
N SER A 46 4.10 -16.91 -17.04
CA SER A 46 4.72 -17.24 -18.33
C SER A 46 3.75 -17.17 -19.50
N ARG A 47 2.44 -17.14 -19.24
CA ARG A 47 1.39 -16.92 -20.25
C ARG A 47 1.06 -15.44 -20.45
N ALA A 48 1.45 -14.58 -19.53
CA ALA A 48 1.20 -13.15 -19.66
C ALA A 48 2.15 -12.55 -20.71
N PRO A 49 1.67 -11.59 -21.53
CA PRO A 49 2.51 -10.88 -22.47
C PRO A 49 3.70 -10.23 -21.77
N ASP A 50 4.78 -10.01 -22.52
CA ASP A 50 5.89 -9.23 -22.02
C ASP A 50 5.47 -7.76 -21.84
N PRO A 51 5.82 -7.15 -20.70
CA PRO A 51 5.46 -5.77 -20.43
C PRO A 51 6.21 -4.82 -21.37
N ALA A 52 5.56 -3.74 -21.79
CA ALA A 52 6.18 -2.71 -22.61
C ALA A 52 7.29 -1.98 -21.83
N ALA A 53 8.39 -1.63 -22.49
CA ALA A 53 9.49 -0.86 -21.90
C ALA A 53 9.04 0.58 -21.59
N ALA A 54 8.37 0.74 -20.44
CA ALA A 54 7.78 2.00 -19.98
C ALA A 54 7.60 1.98 -18.46
N ALA A 55 7.47 3.17 -17.88
CA ALA A 55 7.04 3.38 -16.50
C ALA A 55 5.55 3.75 -16.47
N GLY A 56 4.73 2.96 -15.79
CA GLY A 56 3.33 3.26 -15.55
C GLY A 56 3.07 3.62 -14.10
N PHE A 57 2.50 4.79 -13.86
CA PHE A 57 2.18 5.34 -12.56
C PHE A 57 0.70 5.15 -12.26
N PHE A 58 0.37 4.28 -11.33
CA PHE A 58 -0.99 4.06 -10.88
C PHE A 58 -1.37 5.15 -9.87
N HIS A 59 -2.17 6.11 -10.34
CA HIS A 59 -2.62 7.24 -9.54
C HIS A 59 -4.04 7.66 -9.93
N PRO A 60 -5.09 7.00 -9.41
CA PRO A 60 -6.47 7.21 -9.87
C PRO A 60 -7.06 8.62 -9.66
N TYR A 61 -6.42 9.45 -8.83
CA TYR A 61 -6.84 10.81 -8.48
C TYR A 61 -5.73 11.81 -8.82
N THR A 62 -5.76 12.36 -10.03
CA THR A 62 -4.75 13.30 -10.56
C THR A 62 -5.18 14.77 -10.51
N ASN A 63 -6.37 15.05 -9.97
CA ASN A 63 -6.99 16.37 -9.98
C ASN A 63 -7.36 16.92 -8.60
N ASP A 64 -7.08 16.19 -7.51
CA ASP A 64 -7.54 16.55 -6.17
C ASP A 64 -6.69 17.69 -5.53
N GLY A 65 -5.56 18.05 -6.15
CA GLY A 65 -4.60 19.02 -5.63
C GLY A 65 -3.86 18.54 -4.36
N GLY A 66 -3.86 17.23 -4.10
CA GLY A 66 -3.36 16.65 -2.86
C GLY A 66 -1.84 16.42 -2.84
N GLY A 67 -1.28 16.20 -1.64
CA GLY A 67 0.14 15.87 -1.48
C GLY A 67 0.58 14.58 -2.21
N GLY A 68 -0.35 13.66 -2.48
CA GLY A 68 -0.09 12.45 -3.27
C GLY A 68 0.27 12.76 -4.72
N GLU A 69 -0.34 13.79 -5.32
CA GLU A 69 -0.04 14.21 -6.68
C GLU A 69 1.35 14.84 -6.78
N ARG A 70 1.79 15.59 -5.76
CA ARG A 70 3.16 16.10 -5.72
C ARG A 70 4.18 14.96 -5.79
N VAL A 71 3.93 13.86 -5.07
CA VAL A 71 4.77 12.65 -5.13
C VAL A 71 4.75 12.05 -6.55
N LEU A 72 3.56 11.92 -7.14
CA LEU A 72 3.41 11.44 -8.53
C LEU A 72 4.27 12.26 -9.49
N TRP A 73 4.12 13.58 -9.50
CA TRP A 73 4.80 14.44 -10.46
C TRP A 73 6.31 14.47 -10.26
N CYS A 74 6.78 14.52 -9.01
CA CYS A 74 8.20 14.39 -8.72
C CYS A 74 8.75 13.03 -9.19
N ALA A 75 7.99 11.95 -9.03
CA ALA A 75 8.42 10.61 -9.47
C ALA A 75 8.45 10.50 -11.01
N VAL A 76 7.43 11.03 -11.71
CA VAL A 76 7.41 11.11 -13.18
C VAL A 76 8.60 11.91 -13.68
N ARG A 77 8.86 13.08 -13.08
CA ARG A 77 10.01 13.92 -13.40
C ARG A 77 11.33 13.19 -13.19
N ALA A 78 11.51 12.52 -12.05
CA ALA A 78 12.73 11.78 -11.75
C ALA A 78 12.99 10.64 -12.75
N VAL A 79 11.95 9.93 -13.18
CA VAL A 79 12.09 8.91 -14.23
C VAL A 79 12.47 9.54 -15.57
N GLN A 80 11.86 10.67 -15.94
CA GLN A 80 12.22 11.38 -17.17
C GLN A 80 13.68 11.87 -17.16
N ASP A 81 14.19 12.32 -16.00
CA ASP A 81 15.58 12.76 -15.87
C ASP A 81 16.58 11.59 -15.92
N LEU A 82 16.26 10.47 -15.25
CA LEU A 82 17.13 9.29 -15.20
C LEU A 82 17.13 8.50 -16.52
N CYS A 83 15.97 8.39 -17.16
CA CYS A 83 15.75 7.63 -18.37
C CYS A 83 14.95 8.47 -19.39
N PRO A 84 15.60 9.42 -20.09
CA PRO A 84 14.91 10.31 -21.04
C PRO A 84 14.18 9.60 -22.16
N ASP A 85 14.54 8.37 -22.52
CA ASP A 85 13.87 7.61 -23.58
C ASP A 85 12.74 6.71 -23.07
N LEU A 86 12.59 6.54 -21.75
CA LEU A 86 11.57 5.66 -21.17
C LEU A 86 10.20 6.38 -21.13
N PRO A 87 9.17 5.89 -21.84
CA PRO A 87 7.84 6.49 -21.79
C PRO A 87 7.24 6.41 -20.38
N CYS A 88 6.59 7.49 -19.95
CA CYS A 88 5.85 7.55 -18.70
C CYS A 88 4.35 7.59 -19.00
N ALA A 89 3.61 6.60 -18.51
CA ALA A 89 2.16 6.55 -18.55
C ALA A 89 1.56 6.78 -17.16
N VAL A 90 0.47 7.51 -17.05
CA VAL A 90 -0.27 7.74 -15.82
C VAL A 90 -1.64 7.11 -15.95
N PHE A 91 -1.97 6.19 -15.05
CA PHE A 91 -3.31 5.60 -14.95
C PHE A 91 -4.17 6.45 -14.02
N THR A 92 -5.19 7.08 -14.58
CA THR A 92 -6.06 8.02 -13.84
C THR A 92 -7.54 7.72 -14.07
N GLY A 93 -8.37 7.95 -13.06
CA GLY A 93 -9.83 7.92 -13.20
C GLY A 93 -10.45 9.28 -13.50
N ASP A 94 -9.64 10.33 -13.69
CA ASP A 94 -10.11 11.66 -14.09
C ASP A 94 -10.34 11.71 -15.60
N ALA A 95 -11.61 11.91 -16.00
CA ALA A 95 -12.00 11.90 -17.41
C ALA A 95 -11.51 13.13 -18.19
N ASP A 96 -11.24 14.24 -17.49
CA ASP A 96 -10.76 15.51 -18.04
C ASP A 96 -9.22 15.62 -18.03
N ALA A 97 -8.51 14.58 -17.62
CA ALA A 97 -7.06 14.59 -17.50
C ALA A 97 -6.37 14.49 -18.88
N SER A 98 -6.15 15.60 -19.57
CA SER A 98 -5.31 15.61 -20.78
C SER A 98 -3.81 15.57 -20.45
N PRO A 99 -2.95 15.01 -21.32
CA PRO A 99 -1.49 15.01 -21.12
C PRO A 99 -0.91 16.39 -20.79
N ASP A 100 -1.25 17.40 -21.59
CA ASP A 100 -0.77 18.78 -21.41
C ASP A 100 -1.39 19.43 -20.18
N GLY A 101 -2.67 19.16 -19.90
CA GLY A 101 -3.34 19.67 -18.72
C GLY A 101 -2.75 19.12 -17.42
N LEU A 102 -2.34 17.85 -17.40
CA LEU A 102 -1.62 17.26 -16.27
C LEU A 102 -0.21 17.85 -16.12
N ALA A 103 0.51 18.05 -17.22
CA ALA A 103 1.84 18.67 -17.18
C ALA A 103 1.77 20.13 -16.70
N ALA A 104 0.78 20.90 -17.15
CA ALA A 104 0.52 22.25 -16.66
C ALA A 104 0.17 22.25 -15.17
N ARG A 105 -0.75 21.37 -14.73
CA ARG A 105 -1.10 21.23 -13.30
C ARG A 105 0.11 20.86 -12.43
N ALA A 106 0.97 19.96 -12.90
CA ALA A 106 2.21 19.60 -12.21
C ALA A 106 3.10 20.83 -11.95
N LEU A 107 3.21 21.72 -12.94
CA LEU A 107 3.94 22.97 -12.80
C LEU A 107 3.21 23.97 -11.90
N ASP A 108 1.94 24.25 -12.19
CA ASP A 108 1.19 25.34 -11.55
C ASP A 108 0.88 25.06 -10.07
N ARG A 109 0.57 23.80 -9.72
CA ARG A 109 0.20 23.43 -8.35
C ARG A 109 1.38 22.99 -7.50
N PHE A 110 2.39 22.40 -8.13
CA PHE A 110 3.45 21.71 -7.39
C PHE A 110 4.87 22.19 -7.73
N GLY A 111 5.02 23.10 -8.70
CA GLY A 111 6.32 23.60 -9.16
C GLY A 111 7.13 22.56 -9.92
N VAL A 112 6.52 21.47 -10.40
CA VAL A 112 7.23 20.36 -11.04
C VAL A 112 7.10 20.45 -12.55
N ARG A 113 8.14 20.96 -13.22
CA ARG A 113 8.20 21.01 -14.68
C ARG A 113 8.57 19.65 -15.27
N LEU A 114 7.64 18.98 -15.91
CA LEU A 114 7.92 17.74 -16.66
C LEU A 114 8.74 18.04 -17.93
N LEU A 115 9.63 17.12 -18.33
CA LEU A 115 10.37 17.22 -19.61
C LEU A 115 9.44 17.01 -20.80
N ARG A 116 8.43 16.16 -20.63
CA ARG A 116 7.39 15.91 -21.62
C ARG A 116 6.06 15.57 -20.92
N PRO A 117 4.91 15.85 -21.56
CA PRO A 117 3.63 15.38 -21.08
C PRO A 117 3.61 13.86 -20.89
N PRO A 118 3.02 13.34 -19.80
CA PRO A 118 2.86 11.90 -19.62
C PRO A 118 1.79 11.36 -20.56
N GLN A 119 1.92 10.10 -20.98
CA GLN A 119 0.80 9.40 -21.62
C GLN A 119 -0.31 9.18 -20.58
N VAL A 120 -1.56 9.34 -20.98
CA VAL A 120 -2.69 9.16 -20.06
C VAL A 120 -3.46 7.89 -20.42
N VAL A 121 -3.65 7.05 -19.42
CA VAL A 121 -4.50 5.86 -19.51
C VAL A 121 -5.71 6.06 -18.62
N TYR A 122 -6.83 6.43 -19.23
CA TYR A 122 -8.09 6.68 -18.54
C TYR A 122 -8.68 5.39 -17.97
N LEU A 123 -9.19 5.44 -16.75
CA LEU A 123 -9.83 4.33 -16.04
C LEU A 123 -11.28 4.67 -15.73
N ASN A 124 -12.18 3.73 -16.00
CA ASN A 124 -13.62 3.93 -15.83
C ASN A 124 -14.15 3.33 -14.52
N LYS A 125 -13.34 2.52 -13.82
CA LYS A 125 -13.76 1.78 -12.62
C LYS A 125 -13.35 2.45 -11.31
N ARG A 126 -13.02 3.75 -11.32
CA ARG A 126 -12.60 4.48 -10.10
C ARG A 126 -13.60 4.35 -8.95
N LYS A 127 -14.91 4.28 -9.21
CA LYS A 127 -15.94 4.10 -8.16
C LYS A 127 -15.66 2.93 -7.21
N TRP A 128 -14.96 1.89 -7.65
CA TRP A 128 -14.68 0.71 -6.82
C TRP A 128 -13.61 0.95 -5.75
N ILE A 129 -12.85 2.04 -5.81
CA ILE A 129 -11.92 2.44 -4.76
C ILE A 129 -12.48 3.52 -3.83
N GLU A 130 -13.70 4.01 -4.08
CA GLU A 130 -14.36 5.01 -3.24
C GLU A 130 -14.95 4.38 -1.98
N ALA A 131 -14.82 5.08 -0.85
CA ALA A 131 -15.33 4.60 0.44
C ALA A 131 -16.86 4.51 0.48
N SER A 132 -17.54 5.43 -0.22
CA SER A 132 -19.01 5.50 -0.36
C SER A 132 -19.61 4.22 -0.95
N THR A 133 -18.86 3.51 -1.79
CA THR A 133 -19.27 2.24 -2.41
C THR A 133 -19.42 1.11 -1.37
N TYR A 134 -18.78 1.22 -0.20
CA TYR A 134 -18.74 0.17 0.80
C TYR A 134 -19.19 0.69 2.18
N PRO A 135 -20.51 0.66 2.47
CA PRO A 135 -21.05 1.12 3.76
C PRO A 135 -20.62 0.24 4.95
N ARG A 136 -20.12 -0.98 4.68
CA ARG A 136 -19.55 -1.91 5.67
C ARG A 136 -18.29 -2.54 5.08
N PHE A 137 -17.34 -2.88 5.94
CA PHE A 137 -16.06 -3.51 5.56
C PHE A 137 -15.28 -2.71 4.49
N THR A 138 -15.30 -1.39 4.61
CA THR A 138 -14.75 -0.46 3.63
C THR A 138 -13.30 -0.76 3.26
N MET A 139 -12.42 -1.09 4.22
CA MET A 139 -11.00 -1.35 3.92
C MET A 139 -10.80 -2.53 2.97
N ILE A 140 -11.46 -3.68 3.21
CA ILE A 140 -11.33 -4.84 2.30
C ILE A 140 -12.07 -4.57 0.99
N GLY A 141 -13.21 -3.87 1.03
CA GLY A 141 -13.94 -3.44 -0.17
C GLY A 141 -13.07 -2.60 -1.10
N GLN A 142 -12.49 -1.51 -0.60
CA GLN A 142 -11.57 -0.66 -1.37
C GLN A 142 -10.31 -1.42 -1.81
N SER A 143 -9.80 -2.32 -0.97
CA SER A 143 -8.64 -3.14 -1.32
C SER A 143 -8.93 -4.04 -2.53
N LEU A 144 -10.06 -4.75 -2.54
CA LEU A 144 -10.47 -5.58 -3.68
C LEU A 144 -10.87 -4.74 -4.90
N GLY A 145 -11.53 -3.59 -4.68
CA GLY A 145 -11.84 -2.64 -5.73
C GLY A 145 -10.59 -2.08 -6.42
N SER A 146 -9.50 -1.88 -5.66
CA SER A 146 -8.21 -1.46 -6.22
C SER A 146 -7.60 -2.53 -7.13
N VAL A 147 -7.76 -3.82 -6.79
CA VAL A 147 -7.35 -4.94 -7.67
C VAL A 147 -8.13 -4.89 -8.98
N TYR A 148 -9.44 -4.67 -8.91
CA TYR A 148 -10.28 -4.59 -10.11
C TYR A 148 -9.94 -3.38 -10.99
N LEU A 149 -9.63 -2.23 -10.38
CA LEU A 149 -9.17 -1.04 -11.09
C LEU A 149 -7.78 -1.24 -11.71
N ALA A 150 -6.85 -1.87 -10.99
CA ALA A 150 -5.53 -2.20 -11.53
C ALA A 150 -5.61 -3.24 -12.66
N TRP A 151 -6.55 -4.19 -12.58
CA TRP A 151 -6.83 -5.11 -13.68
C TRP A 151 -7.27 -4.34 -14.93
N GLU A 152 -8.16 -3.35 -14.81
CA GLU A 152 -8.50 -2.48 -15.94
C GLU A 152 -7.27 -1.75 -16.49
N ALA A 153 -6.46 -1.15 -15.62
CA ALA A 153 -5.27 -0.42 -15.99
C ALA A 153 -4.27 -1.28 -16.79
N LEU A 154 -3.94 -2.46 -16.25
CA LEU A 154 -2.96 -3.36 -16.85
C LEU A 154 -3.44 -3.97 -18.17
N ASN A 155 -4.74 -4.27 -18.33
CA ASN A 155 -5.28 -4.69 -19.62
C ASN A 155 -5.26 -3.59 -20.68
N LYS A 156 -5.37 -2.32 -20.28
CA LYS A 156 -5.23 -1.18 -21.21
C LYS A 156 -3.78 -0.94 -21.59
N PHE A 157 -2.87 -1.02 -20.61
CA PHE A 157 -1.44 -0.83 -20.82
C PHE A 157 -0.64 -1.54 -19.72
N THR A 158 0.23 -2.47 -20.10
CA THR A 158 1.10 -3.20 -19.17
C THR A 158 2.54 -2.67 -19.25
N PRO A 159 3.00 -1.87 -18.25
CA PRO A 159 4.33 -1.29 -18.23
C PRO A 159 5.36 -2.24 -17.60
N GLN A 160 6.64 -2.11 -17.98
CA GLN A 160 7.74 -2.83 -17.35
C GLN A 160 7.93 -2.42 -15.90
N PHE A 161 7.78 -1.13 -15.59
CA PHE A 161 7.85 -0.60 -14.22
C PHE A 161 6.48 -0.08 -13.81
N TYR A 162 5.86 -0.71 -12.83
CA TYR A 162 4.58 -0.28 -12.26
C TYR A 162 4.83 0.43 -10.94
N PHE A 163 4.53 1.74 -10.91
CA PHE A 163 4.67 2.59 -9.74
C PHE A 163 3.31 2.81 -9.08
N ASP A 164 3.15 2.39 -7.83
CA ASP A 164 2.02 2.82 -7.01
C ASP A 164 2.42 4.04 -6.17
N THR A 165 1.70 5.15 -6.41
CA THR A 165 1.90 6.42 -5.71
C THR A 165 0.68 6.81 -4.88
N SER A 166 -0.39 6.01 -4.91
CA SER A 166 -1.62 6.23 -4.15
C SER A 166 -1.75 5.33 -2.92
N GLY A 167 -0.95 4.26 -2.81
CA GLY A 167 -0.90 3.37 -1.65
C GLY A 167 -1.84 2.16 -1.73
N TYR A 168 -2.17 1.72 -2.94
CA TYR A 168 -3.01 0.54 -3.18
C TYR A 168 -2.19 -0.76 -3.23
N ALA A 169 -1.67 -1.21 -2.08
CA ALA A 169 -0.77 -2.38 -2.03
C ALA A 169 -1.37 -3.69 -2.55
N PHE A 170 -2.69 -3.82 -2.54
CA PHE A 170 -3.37 -5.00 -3.07
C PHE A 170 -3.23 -5.17 -4.59
N THR A 171 -2.81 -4.13 -5.32
CA THR A 171 -2.56 -4.23 -6.76
C THR A 171 -1.23 -4.94 -7.09
N TYR A 172 -0.31 -5.06 -6.12
CA TYR A 172 1.06 -5.50 -6.38
C TYR A 172 1.16 -6.95 -6.87
N PRO A 173 0.46 -7.94 -6.29
CA PRO A 173 0.50 -9.30 -6.81
C PRO A 173 -0.03 -9.38 -8.25
N LEU A 174 -1.06 -8.58 -8.56
CA LEU A 174 -1.62 -8.52 -9.90
C LEU A 174 -0.64 -7.90 -10.90
N ALA A 175 -0.03 -6.76 -10.58
CA ALA A 175 1.00 -6.15 -11.42
C ALA A 175 2.19 -7.10 -11.63
N TRP A 176 2.60 -7.84 -10.60
CA TRP A 176 3.63 -8.88 -10.72
C TRP A 176 3.21 -10.02 -11.66
N LEU A 177 1.95 -10.47 -11.61
CA LEU A 177 1.41 -11.48 -12.53
C LEU A 177 1.42 -11.01 -13.99
N PHE A 178 1.14 -9.72 -14.21
CA PHE A 178 1.26 -9.06 -15.51
C PHE A 178 2.71 -8.78 -15.92
N GLY A 179 3.68 -8.99 -15.02
CA GLY A 179 5.10 -8.90 -15.32
C GLY A 179 5.82 -7.66 -14.94
N CYS A 180 5.09 -6.72 -14.36
CA CYS A 180 5.64 -5.47 -13.96
C CYS A 180 6.65 -5.68 -12.82
N LYS A 181 7.74 -4.92 -12.86
CA LYS A 181 8.51 -4.60 -11.68
C LYS A 181 7.69 -3.60 -10.87
N VAL A 182 7.20 -4.06 -9.71
CA VAL A 182 6.39 -3.24 -8.81
C VAL A 182 7.27 -2.38 -7.93
N LEU A 183 7.07 -1.07 -8.00
CA LEU A 183 7.67 -0.06 -7.14
C LEU A 183 6.54 0.71 -6.46
N CYS A 184 6.74 1.14 -5.21
CA CYS A 184 5.74 1.97 -4.56
C CYS A 184 6.34 3.08 -3.71
N TYR A 185 5.58 4.16 -3.56
CA TYR A 185 5.83 5.21 -2.58
C TYR A 185 4.66 5.24 -1.59
N THR A 186 4.91 4.79 -0.36
CA THR A 186 3.89 4.75 0.69
C THR A 186 4.04 5.95 1.62
N HIS A 187 3.04 6.84 1.61
CA HIS A 187 2.96 7.99 2.49
C HIS A 187 2.14 7.68 3.76
N TYR A 188 1.01 6.99 3.61
CA TYR A 188 0.17 6.50 4.70
C TYR A 188 -0.16 5.02 4.45
N PRO A 189 0.28 4.09 5.31
CA PRO A 189 -0.05 2.68 5.12
C PRO A 189 -1.55 2.45 5.35
N THR A 190 -2.17 1.57 4.55
CA THR A 190 -3.60 1.23 4.64
C THR A 190 -3.97 0.71 6.04
N ILE A 191 -3.02 0.03 6.69
CA ILE A 191 -3.09 -0.34 8.10
C ILE A 191 -1.70 -0.16 8.72
N SER A 192 -1.63 0.51 9.88
CA SER A 192 -0.40 0.65 10.66
C SER A 192 -0.29 -0.43 11.75
N SER A 193 0.92 -0.71 12.24
CA SER A 193 1.08 -1.63 13.37
C SER A 193 0.44 -1.07 14.64
N ASP A 194 0.36 0.26 14.76
CA ASP A 194 -0.36 0.92 15.86
C ASP A 194 -1.86 0.64 15.79
N MET A 195 -2.45 0.63 14.58
CA MET A 195 -3.86 0.24 14.41
C MET A 195 -4.06 -1.24 14.77
N ALA A 196 -3.17 -2.12 14.32
CA ALA A 196 -3.25 -3.55 14.63
C ALA A 196 -3.09 -3.82 16.14
N GLU A 197 -2.14 -3.16 16.79
CA GLU A 197 -1.88 -3.29 18.22
C GLU A 197 -2.99 -2.68 19.06
N ARG A 198 -3.52 -1.52 18.68
CA ARG A 198 -4.64 -0.88 19.39
C ARG A 198 -5.92 -1.69 19.31
N VAL A 199 -6.21 -2.30 18.16
CA VAL A 199 -7.33 -3.24 18.01
C VAL A 199 -7.13 -4.45 18.94
N LYS A 200 -5.91 -4.98 19.03
CA LYS A 200 -5.56 -6.06 19.96
C LYS A 200 -5.72 -5.63 21.43
N GLN A 201 -5.38 -4.39 21.77
CA GLN A 201 -5.52 -3.80 23.11
C GLN A 201 -6.95 -3.30 23.45
N ARG A 202 -7.91 -3.38 22.51
CA ARG A 202 -9.29 -2.87 22.65
C ARG A 202 -9.40 -1.39 23.08
N LYS A 203 -8.39 -0.56 22.80
CA LYS A 203 -8.44 0.88 23.12
C LYS A 203 -9.34 1.59 22.09
N SER A 204 -10.28 2.41 22.57
CA SER A 204 -11.22 3.14 21.70
C SER A 204 -10.49 4.21 20.85
N MET A 205 -10.99 4.43 19.64
CA MET A 205 -10.67 5.61 18.83
C MET A 205 -11.93 6.47 18.75
N TYR A 206 -11.78 7.78 18.54
CA TYR A 206 -12.82 8.84 18.47
C TYR A 206 -14.02 8.59 17.51
N ASN A 207 -14.09 7.45 16.82
CA ASN A 207 -15.15 7.12 15.87
C ASN A 207 -15.73 5.69 16.07
N ASN A 208 -15.67 5.16 17.29
CA ASN A 208 -16.27 3.86 17.57
C ASN A 208 -17.74 4.05 17.98
N ASN A 209 -18.67 3.52 17.18
CA ASN A 209 -20.08 3.44 17.55
C ASN A 209 -20.20 2.68 18.89
N SER A 210 -20.86 3.28 19.89
CA SER A 210 -20.96 2.76 21.26
C SER A 210 -21.58 1.35 21.33
N LEU A 211 -22.34 0.97 20.29
CA LEU A 211 -22.93 -0.35 20.10
C LEU A 211 -21.89 -1.47 19.86
N ILE A 212 -20.74 -1.16 19.23
CA ILE A 212 -19.68 -2.15 18.96
C ILE A 212 -18.80 -2.35 20.20
N SER A 213 -18.58 -1.30 21.00
CA SER A 213 -17.84 -1.39 22.27
C SER A 213 -18.60 -2.11 23.38
N GLY A 214 -19.94 -2.17 23.31
CA GLY A 214 -20.78 -2.84 24.31
C GLY A 214 -20.84 -4.37 24.17
N SER A 215 -20.46 -4.94 23.02
CA SER A 215 -20.53 -6.39 22.76
C SER A 215 -19.15 -7.02 22.65
N ILE A 216 -18.88 -7.99 23.54
CA ILE A 216 -17.64 -8.79 23.55
C ILE A 216 -17.47 -9.54 22.23
N TRP A 217 -18.56 -10.03 21.63
CA TRP A 217 -18.53 -10.81 20.40
C TRP A 217 -18.20 -9.93 19.19
N LEU A 218 -18.86 -8.78 19.03
CA LEU A 218 -18.55 -7.82 17.96
C LEU A 218 -17.10 -7.30 18.04
N SER A 219 -16.62 -7.07 19.26
CA SER A 219 -15.22 -6.70 19.50
C SER A 219 -14.25 -7.81 19.08
N ARG A 220 -14.55 -9.09 19.37
CA ARG A 220 -13.74 -10.24 18.91
C ARG A 220 -13.74 -10.37 17.39
N CYS A 221 -14.90 -10.22 16.74
CA CYS A 221 -15.00 -10.22 15.27
C CYS A 221 -14.18 -9.09 14.64
N LYS A 222 -14.21 -7.89 15.23
CA LYS A 222 -13.39 -6.76 14.77
C LYS A 222 -11.90 -7.09 14.88
N VAL A 223 -11.45 -7.64 16.02
CA VAL A 223 -10.04 -8.04 16.18
C VAL A 223 -9.64 -9.08 15.13
N LEU A 224 -10.45 -10.11 14.92
CA LEU A 224 -10.20 -11.12 13.90
C LEU A 224 -10.09 -10.51 12.50
N TYR A 225 -11.02 -9.62 12.14
CA TYR A 225 -11.03 -8.93 10.85
C TYR A 225 -9.74 -8.13 10.61
N TYR A 226 -9.34 -7.27 11.56
CA TYR A 226 -8.11 -6.48 11.42
C TYR A 226 -6.85 -7.35 11.43
N THR A 227 -6.86 -8.47 12.16
CA THR A 227 -5.75 -9.43 12.18
C THR A 227 -5.58 -10.08 10.81
N ILE A 228 -6.66 -10.60 10.23
CA ILE A 228 -6.66 -11.18 8.87
C ILE A 228 -6.25 -10.12 7.84
N PHE A 229 -6.83 -8.92 7.92
CA PHE A 229 -6.51 -7.84 7.00
C PHE A 229 -5.04 -7.42 7.08
N SER A 230 -4.47 -7.29 8.29
CA SER A 230 -3.05 -6.97 8.47
C SER A 230 -2.14 -8.06 7.89
N TRP A 231 -2.52 -9.33 8.03
CA TRP A 231 -1.77 -10.44 7.44
C TRP A 231 -1.82 -10.40 5.91
N LEU A 232 -3.01 -10.19 5.33
CA LEU A 232 -3.18 -10.02 3.89
C LEU A 232 -2.38 -8.82 3.36
N TYR A 233 -2.44 -7.68 4.05
CA TYR A 233 -1.68 -6.48 3.70
C TYR A 233 -0.16 -6.75 3.70
N GLY A 234 0.33 -7.50 4.68
CA GLY A 234 1.72 -7.96 4.72
C GLY A 234 2.09 -8.83 3.53
N LEU A 235 1.23 -9.80 3.19
CA LEU A 235 1.43 -10.70 2.06
C LEU A 235 1.50 -9.93 0.73
N VAL A 236 0.50 -9.10 0.42
CA VAL A 236 0.44 -8.38 -0.86
C VAL A 236 1.54 -7.30 -0.95
N GLY A 237 1.84 -6.61 0.14
CA GLY A 237 2.92 -5.63 0.21
C GLY A 237 4.30 -6.24 -0.03
N SER A 238 4.51 -7.49 0.39
CA SER A 238 5.77 -8.21 0.18
C SER A 238 6.11 -8.48 -1.30
N CYS A 239 5.14 -8.32 -2.22
CA CYS A 239 5.31 -8.45 -3.66
C CYS A 239 6.02 -7.24 -4.31
N ALA A 240 6.17 -6.11 -3.61
CA ALA A 240 6.88 -4.95 -4.14
C ALA A 240 8.39 -5.21 -4.27
N HIS A 241 9.00 -4.84 -5.39
CA HIS A 241 10.44 -4.99 -5.62
C HIS A 241 11.24 -3.87 -4.94
N LEU A 242 10.70 -2.66 -4.92
CA LEU A 242 11.26 -1.51 -4.21
C LEU A 242 10.14 -0.76 -3.49
N VAL A 243 10.34 -0.47 -2.21
CA VAL A 243 9.37 0.23 -1.37
C VAL A 243 9.99 1.52 -0.87
N MET A 244 9.44 2.65 -1.28
CA MET A 244 9.84 3.98 -0.83
C MET A 244 8.88 4.46 0.24
N VAL A 245 9.40 5.01 1.33
CA VAL A 245 8.61 5.50 2.46
C VAL A 245 9.04 6.88 2.90
N ASN A 246 8.06 7.72 3.26
CA ASN A 246 8.24 9.14 3.58
C ASN A 246 8.97 9.43 4.90
N SER A 247 9.01 8.48 5.83
CA SER A 247 9.52 8.71 7.19
C SER A 247 10.11 7.46 7.84
N SER A 248 10.84 7.65 8.94
CA SER A 248 11.29 6.55 9.82
C SER A 248 10.11 5.78 10.43
N TRP A 249 9.05 6.50 10.82
CA TRP A 249 7.84 5.90 11.36
C TRP A 249 7.20 4.96 10.34
N THR A 250 6.91 5.44 9.13
CA THR A 250 6.32 4.63 8.05
C THR A 250 7.21 3.44 7.69
N ARG A 251 8.53 3.64 7.66
CA ARG A 251 9.48 2.54 7.44
C ARG A 251 9.32 1.44 8.47
N SER A 252 9.26 1.78 9.76
CA SER A 252 9.13 0.80 10.84
C SER A 252 7.85 -0.01 10.69
N HIS A 253 6.72 0.65 10.42
CA HIS A 253 5.41 0.00 10.20
C HIS A 253 5.43 -0.95 9.00
N ILE A 254 5.91 -0.47 7.86
CA ILE A 254 5.96 -1.26 6.63
C ILE A 254 6.90 -2.45 6.78
N VAL A 255 8.10 -2.26 7.36
CA VAL A 255 9.03 -3.37 7.60
C VAL A 255 8.41 -4.39 8.57
N ASN A 256 7.71 -3.93 9.60
CA ASN A 256 7.07 -4.83 10.56
C ASN A 256 5.93 -5.65 9.92
N ILE A 257 5.11 -5.06 9.05
CA ILE A 257 3.95 -5.75 8.48
C ILE A 257 4.34 -6.53 7.21
N TRP A 258 5.06 -5.91 6.28
CA TRP A 258 5.41 -6.49 4.98
C TRP A 258 6.64 -7.41 5.06
N LYS A 259 7.48 -7.28 6.11
CA LYS A 259 8.69 -8.10 6.34
C LYS A 259 9.71 -8.02 5.19
N VAL A 260 9.95 -6.81 4.65
CA VAL A 260 10.86 -6.58 3.51
C VAL A 260 11.95 -5.50 3.76
N PRO A 261 12.73 -5.57 4.85
CA PRO A 261 13.64 -4.50 5.27
C PRO A 261 14.66 -4.05 4.22
N GLU A 262 15.22 -4.99 3.45
CA GLU A 262 16.27 -4.71 2.46
C GLU A 262 15.75 -3.91 1.26
N ARG A 263 14.48 -4.15 0.90
CA ARG A 263 13.76 -3.52 -0.21
C ARG A 263 13.08 -2.20 0.18
N THR A 264 13.01 -1.87 1.48
CA THR A 264 12.42 -0.63 1.97
C THR A 264 13.46 0.47 2.14
N LYS A 265 13.35 1.52 1.32
CA LYS A 265 14.21 2.70 1.35
C LYS A 265 13.42 3.93 1.80
N ARG A 266 14.03 4.75 2.65
CA ARG A 266 13.42 6.00 3.11
C ARG A 266 13.70 7.08 2.07
N VAL A 267 12.65 7.68 1.53
CA VAL A 267 12.69 8.79 0.59
C VAL A 267 11.73 9.83 1.15
N TYR A 268 12.28 10.95 1.65
CA TYR A 268 11.46 11.99 2.25
C TYR A 268 10.50 12.58 1.22
N PRO A 269 9.32 13.06 1.66
CA PRO A 269 8.40 13.70 0.75
C PRO A 269 9.12 14.87 0.08
N PRO A 270 8.95 15.03 -1.23
CA PRO A 270 9.52 16.19 -1.88
C PRO A 270 8.74 17.37 -1.27
N CYS A 271 9.43 18.26 -0.58
CA CYS A 271 8.90 19.48 0.00
C CYS A 271 9.68 20.63 -0.61
N ASP A 272 8.98 21.60 -1.18
CA ASP A 272 9.64 22.84 -1.59
C ASP A 272 9.93 23.66 -0.33
N THR A 273 11.21 23.84 -0.03
CA THR A 273 11.66 24.62 1.12
C THR A 273 12.19 25.99 0.71
N SER A 274 12.21 26.31 -0.59
CA SER A 274 12.77 27.56 -1.11
C SER A 274 12.06 28.79 -0.52
N ALA A 275 10.72 28.79 -0.49
CA ALA A 275 9.94 29.87 0.12
C ALA A 275 10.17 30.02 1.63
N LEU A 276 10.37 28.91 2.35
CA LEU A 276 10.72 28.93 3.78
C LEU A 276 12.13 29.45 4.02
N GLN A 277 13.07 29.13 3.12
CA GLN A 277 14.44 29.63 3.19
C GLN A 277 14.47 31.15 3.01
N VAL A 278 13.69 31.70 2.06
CA VAL A 278 13.54 33.15 1.87
C VAL A 278 12.96 33.82 3.13
N CYS A 279 11.97 33.21 3.79
CA CYS A 279 11.47 33.71 5.07
C CYS A 279 12.57 33.68 6.16
N LEU A 280 13.32 32.59 6.30
CA LEU A 280 14.41 32.49 7.28
C LEU A 280 15.50 33.53 7.06
N ASP A 281 15.85 33.79 5.80
CA ASP A 281 16.85 34.79 5.43
C ASP A 281 16.32 36.22 5.70
N SER A 282 15.01 36.46 5.58
CA SER A 282 14.37 37.72 5.97
C SER A 282 14.19 37.90 7.50
N HIS A 283 14.19 36.81 8.26
CA HIS A 283 13.93 36.78 9.71
C HIS A 283 15.18 36.91 10.60
N GLN A 284 16.39 37.05 10.05
CA GLN A 284 17.54 37.50 10.84
C GLN A 284 17.44 38.97 11.30
N SER A 285 16.43 39.73 10.84
CA SER A 285 16.27 41.15 11.16
C SER A 285 15.06 41.55 12.01
N GLN A 286 14.13 40.67 12.38
CA GLN A 286 13.05 41.06 13.31
C GLN A 286 12.30 39.88 13.95
N SER A 287 12.14 40.00 15.27
CA SER A 287 11.50 39.09 16.21
C SER A 287 10.03 38.81 15.90
N ILE A 288 9.69 37.51 15.89
CA ILE A 288 8.39 36.86 16.20
C ILE A 288 7.15 37.79 16.34
N MET A 289 6.33 37.89 15.28
CA MET A 289 4.86 37.70 15.27
C MET A 289 4.27 38.07 13.90
N CYS A 290 3.44 37.20 13.31
CA CYS A 290 2.25 37.63 12.55
C CYS A 290 1.33 36.43 12.25
N CYS A 291 0.55 36.02 13.24
CA CYS A 291 -0.87 35.82 13.01
C CYS A 291 -1.48 37.20 13.18
N ASP A 292 -1.73 37.92 12.09
CA ASP A 292 -2.68 39.04 12.05
C ASP A 292 -2.88 39.45 10.60
N HIS A 293 -3.83 38.79 9.94
CA HIS A 293 -4.65 39.39 8.88
C HIS A 293 -5.95 38.59 8.74
N VAL A 294 -6.77 38.70 9.80
CA VAL A 294 -8.23 38.58 9.70
C VAL A 294 -8.80 39.84 10.36
N ASN A 295 -8.94 40.91 9.57
CA ASN A 295 -10.07 41.84 9.60
C ASN A 295 -9.82 43.05 8.68
N THR A 296 -10.92 43.56 8.10
CA THR A 296 -11.10 44.77 7.26
C THR A 296 -10.45 44.70 5.88
N LEU A 297 -11.18 44.50 4.77
CA LEU A 297 -12.33 45.22 4.19
C LEU A 297 -13.16 44.29 3.27
#